data_AF-A0A8J4UW66-F1
#
_entry.id   AF-A0A8J4UW66-F1
#
_cell.length_a   1.000
_cell.length_b   1.000
_cell.length_c   1.000
_cell.angle_alpha   90.00
_cell.angle_beta   90.00
_cell.angle_gamma   90.00
#
_symmetry.space_group_name_H-M   'P 1'
#
loop_
_entity.id
_entity.type
_entity.pdbx_description
1 polymer ?
#
loop_
_entity_poly.entity_id
_entity_poly.type
_entity_poly.pdbx_seq_one_letter_code
_entity_poly.pdbx_strand_id
1 'polypeptide(L)'
;MAASVLCRTAVPLLGFSTCKPFLPVVSGNNVVQLIAGYNPKPLRLNLKEPYIPDRDSEKTPVWQKTEKYDRKLFARYGFASGVDPVKLWPTAAQLEELIQEEKQWHPPLEELLKNIAAKEKEKADKRLE
;
A
#
# COMPACT_ATOMS: atom_id res chain seq x y z
N MET A 1 -18.56 -21.58 20.63
CA MET A 1 -17.17 -21.82 21.07
C MET A 1 -16.30 -20.70 20.51
N ALA A 2 -16.18 -19.60 21.25
CA ALA A 2 -15.44 -18.41 20.82
C ALA A 2 -14.15 -18.30 21.63
N ALA A 3 -13.01 -18.21 20.96
CA ALA A 3 -11.71 -17.99 21.60
C ALA A 3 -11.28 -16.55 21.32
N SER A 4 -11.42 -15.68 22.33
CA SER A 4 -10.91 -14.32 22.33
C SER A 4 -9.47 -14.33 22.85
N VAL A 5 -8.50 -14.08 21.98
CA VAL A 5 -7.11 -13.81 22.38
C VAL A 5 -6.95 -12.30 22.58
N LEU A 6 -7.16 -11.86 23.81
CA LEU A 6 -6.82 -10.51 24.27
C LEU A 6 -5.30 -10.41 24.44
N CYS A 7 -4.60 -9.92 23.43
CA CYS A 7 -3.22 -9.44 23.61
C CYS A 7 -3.27 -8.05 24.28
N ARG A 8 -3.10 -8.02 25.60
CA ARG A 8 -2.79 -6.78 26.33
C ARG A 8 -1.28 -6.61 26.37
N THR A 9 -0.72 -5.77 25.51
CA THR A 9 0.65 -5.28 25.67
C THR A 9 0.61 -3.97 26.45
N ALA A 10 0.81 -4.05 27.77
CA ALA A 10 1.27 -2.91 28.53
C ALA A 10 2.75 -2.69 28.19
N VAL A 11 3.10 -1.50 27.73
CA VAL A 11 4.49 -1.10 27.46
C VAL A 11 5.04 -0.44 28.72
N PRO A 12 5.92 -1.09 29.52
CA PRO A 12 6.74 -0.34 30.44
C PRO A 12 7.92 0.25 29.66
N LEU A 13 7.89 1.57 29.49
CA LEU A 13 9.09 2.38 29.30
C LEU A 13 9.90 2.25 30.60
N LEU A 14 11.00 1.47 30.60
CA LEU A 14 12.14 1.67 31.51
C LEU A 14 13.32 0.76 31.13
N GLY A 15 14.45 1.42 30.89
CA GLY A 15 15.85 0.97 30.91
C GLY A 15 16.16 -0.52 30.76
N PHE A 16 16.79 -0.88 29.65
CA PHE A 16 17.46 -2.16 29.50
C PHE A 16 18.68 -2.24 30.43
N SER A 17 18.52 -2.83 31.62
CA SER A 17 19.62 -3.53 32.28
C SER A 17 19.45 -5.03 32.05
N THR A 18 20.45 -5.64 31.44
CA THR A 18 20.57 -7.09 31.23
C THR A 18 20.54 -7.85 32.55
N CYS A 19 19.35 -8.22 33.02
CA CYS A 19 19.18 -9.24 34.05
C CYS A 19 18.93 -10.57 33.35
N LYS A 20 19.88 -11.50 33.42
CA LYS A 20 19.64 -12.90 33.06
C LYS A 20 18.74 -13.50 34.17
N PRO A 21 17.48 -13.90 33.92
CA PRO A 21 16.69 -14.53 34.96
C PRO A 21 17.00 -16.03 34.91
N PHE A 22 17.86 -16.49 35.82
CA PHE A 22 18.07 -17.92 36.09
C PHE A 22 17.46 -18.31 37.44
N LEU A 23 16.27 -17.79 37.74
CA LEU A 23 15.49 -18.18 38.91
C LEU A 23 14.12 -18.69 38.45
N PRO A 24 13.73 -19.93 38.78
CA PRO A 24 12.40 -20.43 38.48
C PRO A 24 11.37 -19.65 39.29
N VAL A 25 10.46 -18.95 38.62
CA VAL A 25 9.30 -18.34 39.27
C VAL A 25 8.33 -19.47 39.63
N VAL A 26 8.22 -19.75 40.93
CA VAL A 26 7.20 -20.65 41.46
C VAL A 26 5.87 -19.88 41.42
N SER A 27 5.06 -20.15 40.39
CA SER A 27 3.66 -19.71 40.36
C SER A 27 2.89 -20.51 41.42
N GLY A 28 1.97 -19.86 42.15
CA GLY A 28 1.26 -20.38 43.34
C GLY A 28 0.44 -21.67 43.15
N ASN A 29 0.49 -22.27 41.96
CA ASN A 29 -0.07 -23.57 41.63
C ASN A 29 1.02 -24.62 41.35
N ASN A 30 2.07 -24.76 42.18
CA ASN A 30 3.05 -25.88 42.18
C ASN A 30 3.56 -26.40 40.80
N VAL A 31 3.50 -25.60 39.73
CA VAL A 31 3.97 -25.97 38.40
C VAL A 31 5.22 -25.17 38.15
N VAL A 32 6.37 -25.85 38.18
CA VAL A 32 7.67 -25.27 37.84
C VAL A 32 7.70 -25.06 36.32
N GLN A 33 7.46 -23.83 35.87
CA GLN A 33 7.65 -23.47 34.46
C GLN A 33 9.16 -23.30 34.22
N LEU A 34 9.79 -24.33 33.67
CA LEU A 34 11.16 -24.28 33.22
C LEU A 34 11.20 -23.55 31.88
N ILE A 35 11.19 -22.22 31.92
CA ILE A 35 11.36 -21.38 30.74
C ILE A 35 12.82 -21.54 30.31
N ALA A 36 13.07 -22.42 29.35
CA ALA A 36 14.39 -22.55 28.76
C ALA A 36 14.74 -21.22 28.06
N GLY A 37 15.68 -20.48 28.64
CA GLY A 37 16.16 -19.19 28.15
C GLY A 37 17.05 -19.33 26.93
N TYR A 38 16.53 -19.86 25.83
CA TYR A 38 17.23 -19.83 24.55
C TYR A 38 17.27 -18.39 24.03
N ASN A 39 18.44 -17.91 23.60
CA ASN A 39 18.56 -16.61 22.96
C ASN A 39 18.12 -16.74 21.50
N PRO A 40 16.91 -16.29 21.11
CA PRO A 40 16.48 -16.37 19.73
C PRO A 40 17.36 -15.43 18.89
N LYS A 41 17.64 -15.84 17.65
CA LYS A 41 18.35 -14.95 16.72
C LYS A 41 17.53 -13.66 16.52
N PRO A 42 18.17 -12.49 16.42
CA PRO A 42 17.46 -11.25 16.21
C PRO A 42 16.65 -11.30 14.90
N LEU A 43 15.48 -10.68 14.92
CA LEU A 43 14.61 -10.61 13.75
C LEU A 43 15.25 -9.76 12.65
N ARG A 44 15.27 -10.29 11.43
CA ARG A 44 15.78 -9.58 10.24
C ARG A 44 14.66 -8.75 9.62
N LEU A 45 14.41 -7.56 10.17
CA LEU A 45 13.40 -6.63 9.68
C LEU A 45 14.06 -5.41 9.01
N ASN A 46 13.54 -4.99 7.85
CA ASN A 46 13.99 -3.80 7.13
C ASN A 46 13.09 -2.61 7.50
N LEU A 47 13.30 -2.02 8.69
CA LEU A 47 12.42 -0.98 9.23
C LEU A 47 12.92 0.46 9.00
N LYS A 48 14.21 0.64 8.70
CA LYS A 48 14.81 1.98 8.67
C LYS A 48 14.78 2.61 7.28
N GLU A 49 15.39 1.94 6.31
CA GLU A 49 15.71 2.55 5.02
C GLU A 49 14.79 2.02 3.92
N PRO A 50 14.21 2.92 3.11
CA PRO A 50 13.55 2.54 1.88
C PRO A 50 14.50 1.76 0.99
N TYR A 51 14.02 0.68 0.38
CA TYR A 51 14.76 0.01 -0.67
C TYR A 51 14.68 0.84 -1.96
N ILE A 52 15.81 1.37 -2.42
CA ILE A 52 15.93 2.12 -3.67
C ILE A 52 16.82 1.30 -4.62
N PRO A 53 16.29 0.80 -5.75
CA PRO A 53 17.07 0.02 -6.70
C PRO A 53 18.01 0.94 -7.50
N ASP A 54 19.16 0.39 -7.87
CA ASP A 54 20.08 1.03 -8.82
C ASP A 54 19.51 0.92 -10.24
N ARG A 55 19.36 2.06 -10.93
CA ARG A 55 18.76 2.11 -12.27
C ARG A 55 19.73 1.66 -13.36
N ASP A 56 21.02 1.88 -13.16
CA ASP A 56 22.03 1.61 -14.18
C ASP A 56 22.45 0.13 -14.17
N SER A 57 22.16 -0.57 -13.08
CA SER A 57 22.43 -2.00 -12.95
C SER A 57 21.61 -2.85 -13.92
N GLU A 58 22.27 -3.79 -14.60
CA GLU A 58 21.62 -4.82 -15.44
C GLU A 58 20.76 -5.80 -14.63
N LYS A 59 21.06 -5.96 -13.33
CA LYS A 59 20.32 -6.87 -12.44
C LYS A 59 18.93 -6.35 -12.08
N THR A 60 18.73 -5.04 -12.20
CA THR A 60 17.47 -4.39 -11.88
C THR A 60 16.46 -4.65 -13.01
N PRO A 61 15.30 -5.26 -12.71
CA PRO A 61 14.31 -5.56 -13.75
C PRO A 61 13.74 -4.27 -14.34
N VAL A 62 13.40 -4.31 -15.63
CA VAL A 62 12.97 -3.13 -16.42
C VAL A 62 11.82 -2.38 -15.76
N TRP A 63 10.86 -3.07 -15.16
CA TRP A 63 9.70 -2.44 -14.51
C TRP A 63 10.08 -1.57 -13.29
N GLN A 64 11.18 -1.88 -12.58
CA GLN A 64 11.67 -1.06 -11.46
C GLN A 64 12.35 0.23 -11.92
N LYS A 65 12.73 0.30 -13.20
CA LYS A 65 13.34 1.49 -13.81
C LYS A 65 12.31 2.49 -14.34
N THR A 66 11.02 2.15 -14.30
CA THR A 66 9.93 2.97 -14.86
C THR A 66 9.44 4.04 -13.88
N GLU A 67 8.89 5.14 -14.41
CA GLU A 67 8.24 6.20 -13.62
C GLU A 67 7.08 5.67 -12.76
N LYS A 68 6.42 4.59 -13.22
CA LYS A 68 5.36 3.91 -12.46
C LYS A 68 5.89 3.35 -11.13
N TYR A 69 7.13 2.86 -11.11
CA TYR A 69 7.75 2.38 -9.89
C TYR A 69 8.10 3.53 -8.94
N ASP A 70 8.57 4.65 -9.47
CA ASP A 70 8.88 5.85 -8.67
C ASP A 70 7.63 6.37 -7.95
N ARG A 71 6.49 6.42 -8.65
CA ARG A 71 5.20 6.79 -8.06
C ARG A 71 4.81 5.85 -6.91
N LYS A 72 5.05 4.55 -7.06
CA LYS A 72 4.80 3.54 -6.01
C LYS A 72 5.74 3.73 -4.82
N LEU A 73 7.00 4.07 -5.06
CA LEU A 73 8.00 4.28 -4.02
C LEU A 73 7.67 5.54 -3.21
N PHE A 74 7.34 6.64 -3.90
CA PHE A 74 6.88 7.89 -3.27
C PHE A 74 5.60 7.67 -2.47
N ALA A 75 4.62 6.91 -2.97
CA ALA A 75 3.40 6.60 -2.22
C ALA A 75 3.66 5.83 -0.90
N ARG A 76 4.72 5.01 -0.84
CA ARG A 76 5.06 4.21 0.34
C ARG A 76 5.90 4.96 1.37
N TYR A 77 6.88 5.74 0.89
CA TYR A 77 7.91 6.34 1.73
C TYR A 77 7.86 7.88 1.76
N GLY A 78 6.96 8.49 0.98
CA GLY A 78 6.84 9.94 0.86
C GLY A 78 8.13 10.57 0.33
N PHE A 79 8.51 11.72 0.88
CA PHE A 79 9.75 12.42 0.54
C PHE A 79 11.03 11.65 0.89
N ALA A 80 10.97 10.67 1.81
CA ALA A 80 12.14 9.84 2.12
C ALA A 80 12.56 8.94 0.94
N SER A 81 11.72 8.84 -0.10
CA SER A 81 12.03 8.17 -1.36
C SER A 81 13.08 8.87 -2.22
N GLY A 82 13.28 10.18 -2.03
CA GLY A 82 14.10 11.00 -2.93
C GLY A 82 13.49 11.22 -4.32
N VAL A 83 12.21 10.87 -4.54
CA VAL A 83 11.52 11.10 -5.81
C VAL A 83 10.96 12.51 -5.84
N ASP A 84 11.22 13.25 -6.93
CA ASP A 84 10.68 14.59 -7.13
C ASP A 84 9.15 14.54 -7.33
N PRO A 85 8.36 15.29 -6.55
CA PRO A 85 6.90 15.25 -6.65
C PRO A 85 6.38 15.80 -7.98
N VAL A 86 7.14 16.67 -8.64
CA VAL A 86 6.77 17.25 -9.95
C VAL A 86 6.71 16.18 -11.04
N LYS A 87 7.60 15.18 -10.98
CA LYS A 87 7.64 14.07 -11.94
C LYS A 87 6.48 13.08 -11.80
N LEU A 88 5.69 13.20 -10.74
CA LEU A 88 4.53 12.33 -10.51
C LEU A 88 3.35 12.72 -11.40
N TRP A 89 3.27 14.00 -11.77
CA TRP A 89 2.23 14.50 -12.65
C TRP A 89 2.52 14.14 -14.12
N PRO A 90 1.48 13.99 -14.96
CA PRO A 90 1.66 13.80 -16.39
C PRO A 90 2.47 14.95 -17.01
N THR A 91 3.26 14.63 -18.02
CA THR A 91 3.85 15.67 -18.87
C THR A 91 2.76 16.34 -19.72
N ALA A 92 3.04 17.53 -20.25
CA ALA A 92 2.08 18.26 -21.08
C ALA A 92 1.60 17.43 -22.29
N ALA A 93 2.51 16.70 -22.94
CA ALA A 93 2.17 15.81 -24.05
C ALA A 93 1.24 14.66 -23.61
N GLN A 94 1.57 13.98 -22.50
CA GLN A 94 0.71 12.92 -21.95
C GLN A 94 -0.66 13.45 -21.53
N LEU A 95 -0.74 14.68 -21.03
CA LEU A 95 -1.99 15.31 -20.64
C LEU A 95 -2.89 15.57 -21.86
N GLU A 96 -2.33 16.05 -22.97
CA GLU A 96 -3.07 16.28 -24.21
C GLU A 96 -3.63 14.96 -24.79
N GLU A 97 -2.83 13.89 -24.79
CA GLU A 97 -3.27 12.56 -25.20
C GLU A 97 -4.44 12.06 -24.35
N LEU A 98 -4.36 12.19 -23.02
CA LEU A 98 -5.42 11.79 -22.10
C LEU A 98 -6.72 12.58 -22.33
N ILE A 99 -6.62 13.90 -22.58
CA ILE A 99 -7.78 14.75 -22.87
C ILE A 99 -8.44 14.36 -24.20
N GLN A 100 -7.64 13.99 -25.21
CA GLN A 100 -8.17 13.55 -26.50
C GLN A 100 -8.86 12.19 -26.39
N GLU A 101 -8.24 11.24 -25.69
CA GLU A 101 -8.83 9.93 -25.41
C GLU A 101 -10.15 10.07 -24.65
N GLU A 102 -10.20 10.91 -23.60
CA GLU A 102 -11.41 11.17 -22.84
C GLU A 102 -12.51 11.76 -23.72
N LYS A 103 -12.22 12.77 -24.54
CA LYS A 103 -13.22 13.36 -25.45
C LYS A 103 -13.76 12.36 -26.47
N GLN A 104 -12.93 11.42 -26.92
CA GLN A 104 -13.32 10.44 -27.92
C GLN A 104 -14.23 9.34 -27.32
N TRP A 105 -13.91 8.86 -26.12
CA TRP A 105 -14.58 7.71 -25.52
C TRP A 105 -15.63 8.06 -24.46
N HIS A 106 -15.50 9.24 -23.85
CA HIS A 106 -16.34 9.71 -22.75
C HIS A 106 -16.99 11.06 -23.13
N PRO A 107 -18.08 11.03 -23.93
CA PRO A 107 -18.79 12.25 -24.29
C PRO A 107 -19.40 12.93 -23.05
N PRO A 108 -19.63 14.24 -23.10
CA PRO A 108 -20.22 14.99 -22.00
C PRO A 108 -21.65 14.52 -21.69
N LEU A 109 -22.07 14.74 -20.45
CA LEU A 109 -23.39 14.33 -19.94
C LEU A 109 -24.54 14.85 -20.83
N GLU A 110 -24.43 16.08 -21.32
CA GLU A 110 -25.47 16.70 -22.15
C GLU A 110 -25.71 15.94 -23.47
N GLU A 111 -24.64 15.45 -24.11
CA GLU A 111 -24.75 14.65 -25.32
C GLU A 111 -25.37 13.29 -25.02
N LEU A 112 -25.01 12.68 -23.90
CA LEU A 112 -25.62 11.43 -23.45
C LEU A 112 -27.13 11.59 -23.22
N LEU A 113 -27.58 12.66 -22.57
CA LEU A 113 -28.99 12.92 -22.32
C LEU A 113 -29.76 13.14 -23.63
N LYS A 114 -29.19 13.88 -24.58
CA LYS A 114 -29.79 14.07 -25.92
C LYS A 114 -29.92 12.74 -26.66
N ASN A 115 -28.87 11.90 -26.62
CA ASN A 115 -28.87 10.59 -27.25
C ASN A 115 -29.90 9.64 -26.63
N ILE A 116 -30.09 9.69 -25.30
CA ILE A 116 -31.13 8.91 -24.61
C ILE A 116 -32.52 9.39 -25.04
N ALA A 117 -32.78 10.69 -24.99
CA ALA A 117 -34.07 11.27 -25.38
C ALA A 117 -34.41 10.96 -26.86
N ALA A 118 -33.43 10.99 -27.76
CA ALA A 118 -33.62 10.61 -29.16
C ALA A 118 -33.99 9.12 -29.30
N LYS A 119 -33.25 8.23 -28.63
CA LYS A 119 -33.54 6.79 -28.63
C LYS A 119 -34.90 6.46 -28.01
N GLU A 120 -35.35 7.21 -27.02
CA GLU A 120 -36.66 7.02 -26.40
C GLU A 120 -37.80 7.42 -27.34
N LYS A 121 -37.66 8.53 -28.07
CA LYS A 121 -38.62 8.96 -29.09
C LYS A 121 -38.75 7.93 -30.21
N GLU A 122 -37.63 7.49 -30.79
CA GLU A 122 -37.64 6.46 -31.84
C GLU A 122 -38.30 5.15 -31.39
N LYS A 123 -38.11 4.76 -30.13
CA LYS A 123 -38.77 3.57 -29.56
C LYS A 123 -40.27 3.78 -29.35
N ALA A 124 -40.70 4.99 -29.01
CA ALA A 124 -42.12 5.31 -28.86
C ALA A 124 -42.81 5.30 -30.22
N ASP A 125 -42.20 5.89 -31.24
CA ASP A 125 -42.74 5.94 -32.60
C ASP A 125 -42.91 4.52 -33.18
N LYS A 126 -41.89 3.66 -33.03
CA LYS A 126 -41.94 2.23 -33.44
C LYS A 126 -42.97 1.38 -32.69
N ARG A 127 -43.52 1.84 -31.56
CA ARG A 127 -44.57 1.13 -30.81
C ARG A 127 -45.98 1.57 -31.23
N LEU A 128 -46.08 2.74 -31.86
CA LEU A 128 -47.34 3.31 -32.33
C LEU A 128 -47.64 2.91 -33.79
N GLU A 129 -46.61 2.56 -34.56
CA GLU A 129 -46.71 1.82 -35.84
C GLU A 129 -47.06 0.34 -35.64
#